data_AF-A0A939E9Q7-F1
#
_entry.id   AF-A0A939E9Q7-F1
#
_cell.length_a   1.000
_cell.length_b   1.000
_cell.length_c   1.000
_cell.angle_alpha   90.00
_cell.angle_beta   90.00
_cell.angle_gamma   90.00
#
_symmetry.space_group_name_H-M   'P 1'
#
loop_
_entity.id
_entity.type
_entity.pdbx_description
1 polymer ?
#
loop_
_entity_poly.entity_id
_entity_poly.type
_entity_poly.pdbx_seq_one_letter_code
_entity_poly.pdbx_strand_id
1 'polypeptide(L)'
;MAKPAELNGYPGPAHVLDAADELNLPQETRERIEEIFAAMQAEAQRLGKLYVEAEQRLEEAFAGKSVSSPADLEGLLKDAERLRGQLRMVHLSAHLETAPLLTRHQAMLYNKLRGYGTETGHHQHGNH
;
A
#
# COMPACT_ATOMS: atom_id res chain seq x y z
N MET A 1 2.27 2.41 1.77
CA MET A 1 0.82 2.48 2.11
C MET A 1 0.22 1.13 2.48
N ALA A 2 0.78 0.02 2.00
CA ALA A 2 0.24 -1.33 2.23
C ALA A 2 1.02 -2.17 3.25
N LYS A 3 1.74 -1.56 4.20
CA LYS A 3 2.56 -2.29 5.21
C LYS A 3 1.82 -3.48 5.86
N PRO A 4 0.54 -3.38 6.27
CA PRO A 4 -0.18 -4.54 6.80
C PRO A 4 -0.26 -5.72 5.84
N ALA A 5 -0.44 -5.47 4.54
CA ALA A 5 -0.48 -6.53 3.52
C ALA A 5 0.94 -7.09 3.27
N GLU A 6 1.92 -6.21 3.04
CA GLU A 6 3.30 -6.57 2.75
C GLU A 6 3.91 -7.44 3.88
N LEU A 7 3.76 -7.01 5.14
CA LEU A 7 4.32 -7.72 6.30
C LEU A 7 3.63 -9.05 6.60
N ASN A 8 2.43 -9.27 6.07
CA ASN A 8 1.67 -10.51 6.25
C ASN A 8 1.65 -11.36 4.97
N GLY A 9 2.60 -11.12 4.05
CA GLY A 9 2.80 -11.96 2.87
C GLY A 9 1.70 -11.85 1.81
N TYR A 10 0.92 -10.77 1.81
CA TYR A 10 -0.02 -10.49 0.73
C TYR A 10 0.74 -9.86 -0.45
N PRO A 11 0.75 -10.51 -1.62
CA PRO A 11 1.52 -10.04 -2.76
C PRO A 11 0.98 -8.71 -3.30
N GLY A 12 1.88 -7.75 -3.50
CA GLY A 12 1.55 -6.48 -4.15
C GLY A 12 1.78 -6.57 -5.65
N PRO A 13 0.91 -5.98 -6.49
CA PRO A 13 0.95 -6.20 -7.94
C PRO A 13 2.28 -5.78 -8.58
N ALA A 14 2.84 -4.63 -8.20
CA ALA A 14 4.14 -4.17 -8.69
C ALA A 14 5.26 -5.19 -8.43
N HIS A 15 5.35 -5.67 -7.19
CA HIS A 15 6.40 -6.60 -6.77
C HIS A 15 6.22 -8.01 -7.36
N VAL A 16 4.98 -8.39 -7.69
CA VAL A 16 4.73 -9.63 -8.41
C VAL A 16 5.16 -9.52 -9.87
N LEU A 17 4.90 -8.38 -10.51
CA LEU A 17 5.34 -8.11 -11.88
C LEU A 17 6.86 -8.03 -11.98
N ASP A 18 7.53 -7.42 -10.98
CA ASP A 18 8.99 -7.37 -10.89
C ASP A 18 9.62 -8.78 -10.78
N ALA A 19 8.88 -9.75 -10.23
CA ALA A 19 9.31 -11.13 -10.02
C ALA A 19 8.61 -12.12 -10.97
N ALA A 20 8.02 -11.64 -12.08
CA ALA A 20 7.13 -12.45 -12.92
C ALA A 20 7.83 -13.69 -13.51
N ASP A 21 9.09 -13.52 -13.91
CA ASP A 21 9.90 -14.59 -14.51
C ASP A 21 10.28 -15.65 -13.46
N GLU A 22 10.73 -15.22 -12.26
CA GLU A 22 11.05 -16.13 -11.15
C GLU A 22 9.81 -16.89 -10.66
N LEU A 23 8.65 -16.24 -10.68
CA LEU A 23 7.37 -16.83 -10.31
C LEU A 23 6.76 -17.71 -11.42
N ASN A 24 7.37 -17.75 -12.61
CA ASN A 24 6.86 -18.42 -13.81
C ASN A 24 5.38 -18.09 -14.03
N LEU A 25 5.02 -16.80 -13.99
CA LEU A 25 3.64 -16.37 -14.14
C LEU A 25 3.13 -16.70 -15.56
N PRO A 26 1.96 -17.37 -15.69
CA PRO A 26 1.28 -17.46 -16.97
C PRO A 26 1.00 -16.06 -17.53
N GLN A 27 1.06 -15.92 -18.86
CA GLN A 27 0.81 -14.65 -19.55
C GLN A 27 -0.55 -14.06 -19.14
N GLU A 28 -1.60 -14.88 -19.06
CA GLU A 28 -2.94 -14.48 -18.62
C GLU A 28 -2.98 -13.93 -17.17
N THR A 29 -2.18 -14.50 -16.26
CA THR A 29 -2.07 -14.02 -14.87
C THR A 29 -1.31 -12.71 -14.83
N ARG A 30 -0.23 -12.59 -15.62
CA ARG A 30 0.56 -11.36 -15.73
C ARG A 30 -0.31 -10.19 -16.21
N GLU A 31 -1.06 -10.37 -17.29
CA GLU A 31 -1.95 -9.34 -17.85
C GLU A 31 -2.98 -8.86 -16.82
N ARG A 32 -3.61 -9.77 -16.07
CA ARG A 32 -4.56 -9.40 -15.00
C ARG A 32 -3.90 -8.60 -13.88
N ILE A 33 -2.66 -8.91 -13.51
CA ILE A 33 -1.93 -8.18 -12.48
C ILE A 33 -1.48 -6.80 -13.00
N GLU A 34 -1.13 -6.68 -14.28
CA GLU A 34 -0.85 -5.40 -14.94
C GLU A 34 -2.08 -4.48 -14.94
N GLU A 35 -3.28 -5.03 -15.20
CA GLU A 35 -4.55 -4.30 -15.09
C GLU A 35 -4.80 -3.78 -13.66
N ILE A 36 -4.63 -4.65 -12.65
CA ILE A 36 -4.77 -4.27 -11.23
C ILE A 36 -3.75 -3.17 -10.88
N PHE A 37 -2.50 -3.32 -11.32
CA PHE A 37 -1.44 -2.33 -11.08
C PHE A 37 -1.80 -0.98 -11.69
N ALA A 38 -2.21 -0.96 -12.96
CA ALA A 38 -2.53 0.26 -13.68
C ALA A 38 -3.73 0.99 -13.05
N ALA A 39 -4.79 0.26 -12.69
CA ALA A 39 -5.96 0.82 -12.01
C ALA A 39 -5.59 1.40 -10.64
N MET A 40 -4.84 0.65 -9.83
CA MET A 40 -4.33 1.12 -8.54
C MET A 40 -3.46 2.38 -8.70
N GLN A 41 -2.54 2.39 -9.67
CA GLN A 41 -1.61 3.49 -9.89
C GLN A 41 -2.34 4.78 -10.30
N ALA A 42 -3.29 4.69 -11.24
CA ALA A 42 -4.06 5.84 -11.70
C ALA A 42 -4.86 6.47 -10.55
N GLU A 43 -5.54 5.65 -9.74
CA GLU A 43 -6.34 6.15 -8.62
C GLU A 43 -5.46 6.67 -7.49
N ALA A 44 -4.33 6.02 -7.19
CA ALA A 44 -3.37 6.49 -6.20
C ALA A 44 -2.75 7.85 -6.58
N GLN A 45 -2.45 8.08 -7.87
CA GLN A 45 -1.98 9.38 -8.36
C GLN A 45 -3.05 10.47 -8.18
N ARG A 46 -4.30 10.18 -8.56
CA ARG A 46 -5.42 11.11 -8.44
C ARG A 46 -5.67 11.51 -6.97
N LEU A 47 -5.79 10.53 -6.08
CA LEU A 47 -5.99 10.76 -4.65
C LEU A 47 -4.76 11.39 -3.99
N GLY A 48 -3.55 11.06 -4.45
CA GLY A 48 -2.29 11.60 -3.95
C GLY A 48 -2.20 13.10 -4.16
N LYS A 49 -2.58 13.57 -5.35
CA LYS A 49 -2.67 15.00 -5.65
C LYS A 49 -3.67 15.70 -4.71
N LEU A 50 -4.87 15.14 -4.56
CA LEU A 50 -5.90 15.70 -3.68
C LEU A 50 -5.44 15.74 -2.22
N TYR A 51 -4.73 14.70 -1.76
CA TYR A 51 -4.19 14.64 -0.40
C TYR A 51 -3.16 15.76 -0.16
N VAL A 52 -2.22 15.96 -1.10
CA VAL A 52 -1.25 17.06 -1.03
C VAL A 52 -1.95 18.42 -0.99
N GLU A 53 -2.98 18.62 -1.81
CA GLU A 53 -3.79 19.86 -1.78
C GLU A 53 -4.51 20.06 -0.43
N ALA A 54 -4.96 18.98 0.22
CA ALA A 54 -5.60 19.05 1.53
C ALA A 54 -4.60 19.39 2.65
N GLU A 55 -3.42 18.78 2.64
CA GLU A 55 -2.32 19.10 3.55
C GLU A 55 -1.85 20.55 3.36
N GLN A 56 -1.77 21.02 2.11
CA GLN A 56 -1.42 22.40 1.81
C GLN A 56 -2.46 23.39 2.36
N ARG A 57 -3.76 23.08 2.26
CA ARG A 57 -4.82 23.91 2.89
C ARG A 57 -4.69 23.95 4.41
N LEU A 58 -4.32 22.85 5.05
CA LEU A 58 -4.08 22.80 6.49
C LEU A 58 -2.90 23.71 6.87
N GLU A 59 -1.78 23.60 6.15
CA GLU A 59 -0.59 24.45 6.35
C GLU A 59 -0.92 25.94 6.15
N GLU A 60 -1.58 26.29 5.04
CA GLU A 60 -1.98 27.67 4.72
C GLU A 60 -2.93 28.26 5.77
N ALA A 61 -3.85 27.45 6.33
CA ALA A 61 -4.75 27.90 7.37
C ALA A 61 -4.02 28.26 8.67
N PHE A 62 -2.98 27.49 9.03
CA PHE A 62 -2.13 27.82 10.17
C PHE A 62 -1.22 29.02 9.90
N ALA A 63 -0.55 29.05 8.73
CA ALA A 63 0.31 30.17 8.32
C ALA A 63 -0.48 31.49 8.27
N GLY A 64 -1.72 31.45 7.78
CA GLY A 64 -2.65 32.57 7.72
C GLY A 64 -3.34 32.91 9.05
N LYS A 65 -3.10 32.14 10.12
CA LYS A 65 -3.77 32.29 11.42
C LYS A 65 -5.31 32.28 11.31
N SER A 66 -5.85 31.53 10.35
CA SER A 66 -7.31 31.44 10.13
C SER A 66 -7.96 30.33 10.95
N VAL A 67 -7.19 29.33 11.39
CA VAL A 67 -7.66 28.32 12.36
C VAL A 67 -7.91 29.01 13.70
N SER A 68 -9.18 29.21 14.05
CA SER A 68 -9.59 29.98 15.23
C SER A 68 -10.27 29.13 16.30
N SER A 69 -10.63 27.89 15.97
CA SER A 69 -11.30 26.96 16.86
C SER A 69 -10.89 25.50 16.61
N PRO A 70 -11.09 24.60 17.60
CA PRO A 70 -10.95 23.16 17.38
C PRO A 70 -11.84 22.61 16.27
N ALA A 71 -12.99 23.23 16.00
CA ALA A 71 -13.91 22.80 14.93
C ALA A 71 -13.33 23.05 13.53
N ASP A 72 -12.66 24.20 13.33
CA ASP A 72 -11.97 24.51 12.06
C ASP A 72 -10.85 23.50 11.78
N LEU A 73 -10.06 23.21 12.81
CA LEU A 73 -8.99 22.22 12.76
C LEU A 73 -9.54 20.82 12.45
N GLU A 74 -10.63 20.42 13.11
CA GLU A 74 -11.25 19.12 12.90
C GLU A 74 -11.71 18.94 11.45
N GLY A 75 -12.28 19.98 10.83
CA GLY A 75 -12.69 19.96 9.42
C GLY A 75 -11.51 19.71 8.48
N LEU A 76 -10.43 20.48 8.62
CA LEU A 76 -9.23 20.35 7.79
C LEU A 76 -8.57 18.98 7.93
N LEU A 77 -8.45 18.48 9.16
CA LEU A 77 -7.89 17.15 9.43
C LEU A 77 -8.76 16.03 8.86
N LYS A 78 -10.09 16.12 9.02
CA LYS A 78 -11.02 15.12 8.46
C LYS A 78 -10.88 15.01 6.95
N ASP A 79 -10.71 16.14 6.25
CA ASP A 79 -10.53 16.11 4.80
C ASP A 79 -9.22 15.45 4.38
N ALA A 80 -8.11 15.80 5.02
CA ALA A 80 -6.80 15.20 4.73
C ALA A 80 -6.78 13.70 5.06
N GLU A 81 -7.26 13.31 6.24
CA GLU A 81 -7.26 11.92 6.67
C GLU A 81 -8.27 11.05 5.89
N ARG A 82 -9.37 11.62 5.41
CA ARG A 82 -10.28 10.91 4.49
C ARG A 82 -9.54 10.54 3.19
N LEU A 83 -8.79 11.47 2.60
CA LEU A 83 -8.02 11.23 1.37
C LEU A 83 -6.87 10.24 1.61
N ARG A 84 -6.15 10.38 2.72
CA ARG A 84 -5.13 9.42 3.15
C ARG A 84 -5.70 8.02 3.38
N GLY A 85 -6.89 7.92 3.97
CA GLY A 85 -7.62 6.67 4.13
C GLY A 85 -7.97 6.03 2.80
N GLN A 86 -8.47 6.82 1.83
CA GLN A 86 -8.76 6.36 0.48
C GLN A 86 -7.49 5.87 -0.25
N LEU A 87 -6.37 6.58 -0.12
CA LEU A 87 -5.07 6.14 -0.66
C LEU A 87 -4.66 4.77 -0.09
N ARG A 88 -4.79 4.58 1.22
CA ARG A 88 -4.48 3.30 1.86
C ARG A 88 -5.42 2.19 1.38
N MET A 89 -6.70 2.49 1.22
CA MET A 89 -7.70 1.56 0.69
C MET A 89 -7.31 1.07 -0.71
N VAL A 90 -6.99 1.97 -1.63
CA VAL A 90 -6.58 1.63 -3.01
C VAL A 90 -5.40 0.66 -3.02
N HIS A 91 -4.36 0.94 -2.24
CA HIS A 91 -3.21 0.05 -2.14
C HIS A 91 -3.54 -1.30 -1.51
N LEU A 92 -4.29 -1.33 -0.40
CA LEU A 92 -4.62 -2.59 0.27
C LEU A 92 -5.57 -3.45 -0.56
N SER A 93 -6.53 -2.85 -1.27
CA SER A 93 -7.41 -3.55 -2.20
C SER A 93 -6.62 -4.22 -3.33
N ALA A 94 -5.64 -3.53 -3.91
CA ALA A 94 -4.80 -4.12 -4.96
C ALA A 94 -4.03 -5.36 -4.48
N HIS A 95 -3.57 -5.39 -3.23
CA HIS A 95 -2.98 -6.60 -2.64
C HIS A 95 -4.01 -7.73 -2.47
N LEU A 96 -5.23 -7.40 -2.03
CA LEU A 96 -6.32 -8.38 -1.88
C LEU A 96 -6.75 -8.98 -3.23
N GLU A 97 -6.74 -8.17 -4.29
CA GLU A 97 -7.07 -8.61 -5.66
C GLU A 97 -5.94 -9.42 -6.30
N THR A 98 -4.67 -9.09 -6.00
CA THR A 98 -3.49 -9.80 -6.52
C THR A 98 -3.32 -11.18 -5.87
N ALA A 99 -3.51 -11.27 -4.55
CA ALA A 99 -3.30 -12.51 -3.78
C ALA A 99 -3.94 -13.79 -4.38
N PRO A 100 -5.22 -13.81 -4.76
CA PRO A 100 -5.86 -15.01 -5.31
C PRO A 100 -5.38 -15.39 -6.72
N LEU A 101 -4.60 -14.55 -7.40
CA LEU A 101 -4.06 -14.85 -8.73
C LEU A 101 -2.78 -15.70 -8.68
N LEU A 102 -2.17 -15.84 -7.50
CA LEU A 102 -0.99 -16.67 -7.30
C LEU A 102 -1.39 -18.03 -6.72
N THR A 103 -0.76 -19.08 -7.22
CA THR A 103 -0.81 -20.40 -6.56
C THR A 103 -0.11 -20.33 -5.19
N ARG A 104 -0.40 -21.30 -4.31
CA ARG A 104 0.30 -21.43 -3.02
C ARG A 104 1.83 -21.48 -3.19
N HIS A 105 2.32 -22.20 -4.20
CA HIS A 105 3.74 -22.29 -4.49
C HIS A 105 4.33 -20.92 -4.90
N GLN A 106 3.65 -20.19 -5.79
CA GLN A 106 4.07 -18.84 -6.19
C GLN A 106 4.04 -17.86 -5.02
N ALA A 107 3.02 -17.90 -4.17
CA ALA A 107 2.95 -17.05 -2.98
C ALA A 107 4.10 -17.34 -1.99
N MET A 108 4.47 -18.61 -1.80
CA MET A 108 5.64 -18.98 -0.99
C MET A 108 6.95 -18.48 -1.59
N LEU A 109 7.12 -18.63 -2.92
CA LEU A 109 8.32 -18.15 -3.61
C LEU A 109 8.41 -16.61 -3.56
N TYR A 110 7.30 -15.91 -3.79
CA TYR A 110 7.19 -14.47 -3.62
C TYR A 110 7.63 -14.05 -2.21
N ASN A 111 7.09 -14.67 -1.15
CA ASN A 111 7.45 -14.34 0.22
C ASN A 111 8.93 -14.59 0.52
N LYS A 112 9.53 -15.63 -0.08
CA LYS A 112 10.98 -15.87 0.00
C LYS A 112 11.78 -14.78 -0.70
N LEU A 113 11.42 -14.40 -1.93
CA LEU A 113 12.07 -13.33 -2.69
C LEU A 113 11.98 -11.97 -1.97
N ARG A 114 10.90 -11.75 -1.23
CA ARG A 114 10.68 -10.54 -0.43
C ARG A 114 11.34 -10.54 0.95
N GLY A 115 11.94 -11.65 1.37
CA GLY A 115 12.54 -11.79 2.70
C GLY A 115 11.50 -11.97 3.83
N TYR A 116 10.24 -12.26 3.52
CA TYR A 116 9.20 -12.58 4.49
C TYR A 116 9.17 -14.08 4.86
N GLY A 117 9.96 -14.91 4.19
CA GLY A 117 10.01 -16.37 4.36
C GLY A 117 10.89 -16.90 5.50
N THR A 118 11.49 -16.04 6.34
CA THR A 118 12.32 -16.48 7.47
C THR A 118 11.65 -16.19 8.81
N GLU A 119 10.72 -17.05 9.19
CA GLU A 119 10.56 -17.43 10.60
C GLU A 119 11.23 -18.79 10.81
N THR A 120 12.57 -18.79 10.87
CA THR A 120 13.27 -19.77 11.70
C THR A 120 13.50 -19.10 13.04
N GLY A 121 12.77 -19.55 14.06
CA GLY A 121 12.94 -19.09 15.42
C GLY A 121 14.39 -19.23 15.87
N HIS A 122 14.98 -18.12 16.28
CA HIS A 122 16.04 -18.10 17.27
C HIS A 122 15.59 -17.18 18.40
N HIS A 123 14.82 -17.75 19.32
CA HIS A 123 14.99 -17.40 20.72
C HIS A 123 16.44 -17.71 21.09
N GLN A 124 17.25 -16.66 21.28
CA GLN A 124 18.45 -16.79 22.09
C GLN A 124 18.48 -15.63 23.06
N HIS A 125 18.15 -15.96 24.31
CA HIS A 125 18.55 -15.20 25.48
C HIS A 125 20.06 -14.97 25.44
N GLY A 126 20.50 -13.74 25.67
CA GLY A 126 21.92 -13.38 25.68
C GLY A 126 22.16 -12.02 26.32
N ASN A 127 21.97 -11.98 27.65
CA ASN A 127 22.68 -11.20 28.66
C ASN A 127 23.57 -10.02 28.17
N HIS A 128 23.23 -8.79 28.59
CA HIS A 128 24.08 -7.89 29.39
C HIS A 128 23.30 -6.63 29.81
#